data_AF-A0A3P7QFP9-F1
#
_entry.id   AF-A0A3P7QFP9-F1
#
_cell.length_a   1.000
_cell.length_b   1.000
_cell.length_c   1.000
_cell.angle_alpha   90.00
_cell.angle_beta   90.00
_cell.angle_gamma   90.00
#
_symmetry.space_group_name_H-M   'P 1'
#
loop_
_entity.id
_entity.type
_entity.pdbx_description
1 polymer ?
#
loop_
_entity_poly.entity_id
_entity_poly.type
_entity_poly.pdbx_seq_one_letter_code
_entity_poly.pdbx_strand_id
1 'polypeptide(L)'
;EPPPPTAGAGDDESDATATGAVVYVDLESILRNSSEVTDPLVVIVQSIESRLHPLVDWAQRIPAFADCLSAEDQLCLLKSAWTELLLTSLAFRSTAASAPTGFLLANGYYLSNSTAAAHGLGPLASRIQNEIISKFREMRLDRTELALLKAIILFNPG
;
A
#
# COMPACT_ATOMS: atom_id res chain seq x y z
N GLU A 1 -24.37 11.17 32.67
CA GLU A 1 -23.35 11.60 31.71
C GLU A 1 -23.35 10.59 30.56
N PRO A 2 -23.67 10.99 29.31
CA PRO A 2 -23.57 10.07 28.18
C PRO A 2 -22.08 9.89 27.80
N PRO A 3 -21.67 8.71 27.32
CA PRO A 3 -20.29 8.48 26.89
C PRO A 3 -19.95 9.30 25.64
N PRO A 4 -18.66 9.60 25.39
CA PRO A 4 -18.23 10.39 24.25
C PRO A 4 -18.50 9.67 22.93
N PRO A 5 -18.69 10.41 21.82
CA PRO A 5 -18.92 9.81 20.50
C PRO A 5 -17.68 9.03 20.07
N THR A 6 -17.87 7.73 19.85
CA THR A 6 -16.89 6.87 19.18
C THR A 6 -16.64 7.45 17.79
N ALA A 7 -15.46 8.03 17.58
CA ALA A 7 -14.96 8.39 16.26
C ALA A 7 -14.67 7.09 15.48
N GLY A 8 -15.74 6.50 14.93
CA GLY A 8 -15.64 5.52 13.87
C GLY A 8 -15.23 6.24 12.58
N ALA A 9 -13.94 6.51 12.44
CA ALA A 9 -13.36 6.70 11.11
C ALA A 9 -13.35 5.32 10.45
N GLY A 10 -14.49 4.99 9.83
CA GLY A 10 -14.63 3.80 9.01
C GLY A 10 -13.64 3.90 7.87
N ASP A 11 -12.58 3.10 7.95
CA ASP A 11 -11.90 2.62 6.78
C ASP A 11 -12.96 1.89 5.93
N ASP A 12 -13.46 2.50 4.87
CA ASP A 12 -14.03 1.75 3.73
C ASP A 12 -12.90 1.05 2.95
N GLU A 13 -12.08 0.30 3.69
CA GLU A 13 -11.29 -0.83 3.24
C GLU A 13 -11.75 -2.04 4.10
N SER A 14 -13.06 -2.29 4.08
CA SER A 14 -13.63 -3.63 4.27
C SER A 14 -13.31 -4.40 2.98
N ASP A 15 -12.55 -5.49 2.95
CA ASP A 15 -12.58 -6.64 3.83
C ASP A 15 -11.21 -7.34 3.83
N ALA A 16 -10.59 -7.52 5.00
CA ALA A 16 -9.54 -8.51 5.26
C ALA A 16 -9.16 -8.52 6.75
N THR A 17 -10.14 -8.63 7.64
CA THR A 17 -9.89 -9.17 8.99
C THR A 17 -10.82 -10.36 9.19
N ALA A 18 -10.61 -11.38 8.37
CA ALA A 18 -11.01 -12.73 8.68
C ALA A 18 -9.78 -13.61 8.47
N THR A 19 -9.51 -14.48 9.43
CA THR A 19 -8.50 -15.55 9.42
C THR A 19 -8.84 -16.61 8.36
N GLY A 20 -9.15 -16.18 7.14
CA GLY A 20 -9.21 -16.99 5.93
C GLY A 20 -7.95 -16.72 5.14
N ALA A 21 -7.34 -17.77 4.58
CA ALA A 21 -6.23 -17.60 3.64
C ALA A 21 -6.68 -16.63 2.55
N VAL A 22 -6.13 -15.42 2.54
CA VAL A 22 -6.46 -14.45 1.51
C VAL A 22 -5.98 -15.05 0.19
N VAL A 23 -6.93 -15.40 -0.67
CA VAL A 23 -6.66 -16.04 -1.95
C VAL A 23 -6.16 -14.96 -2.89
N TYR A 24 -4.85 -14.91 -3.09
CA TYR A 24 -4.24 -14.01 -4.06
C TYR A 24 -4.13 -14.68 -5.42
N VAL A 25 -4.26 -13.89 -6.48
CA VAL A 25 -3.98 -14.36 -7.83
C VAL A 25 -2.49 -14.17 -8.09
N ASP A 26 -1.78 -15.28 -8.28
CA ASP A 26 -0.37 -15.24 -8.65
C ASP A 26 -0.22 -14.55 -10.01
N LEU A 27 0.59 -13.50 -10.06
CA LEU A 27 0.78 -12.74 -11.27
C LEU A 27 1.30 -13.63 -12.40
N GLU A 28 2.15 -14.61 -12.09
CA GLU A 28 2.70 -15.53 -13.09
C GLU A 28 1.61 -16.30 -13.84
N SER A 29 0.49 -16.61 -13.19
CA SER A 29 -0.65 -17.29 -13.84
C SER A 29 -1.27 -16.46 -14.96
N ILE A 30 -1.28 -15.12 -14.82
CA ILE A 30 -1.83 -14.20 -15.82
C ILE A 30 -0.85 -14.00 -16.96
N LEU A 31 0.44 -13.82 -16.61
CA LEU A 31 1.52 -13.70 -17.58
C LEU A 31 1.57 -14.89 -18.55
N ARG A 32 1.18 -16.08 -18.08
CA ARG A 32 1.11 -17.31 -18.88
C ARG A 32 -0.17 -17.45 -19.71
N ASN A 33 -1.28 -16.82 -19.31
CA ASN A 33 -2.60 -17.02 -19.92
C ASN A 33 -3.00 -15.93 -20.93
N SER A 34 -2.35 -14.77 -20.95
CA SER A 34 -2.66 -13.71 -21.91
C SER A 34 -1.94 -13.93 -23.24
N SER A 35 -2.66 -13.81 -24.35
CA SER A 35 -2.10 -13.87 -25.70
C SER A 35 -1.13 -12.71 -26.00
N GLU A 36 -1.21 -11.63 -25.24
CA GLU A 36 -0.24 -10.54 -25.20
C GLU A 36 0.58 -10.69 -23.92
N VAL A 37 1.92 -10.72 -24.01
CA VAL A 37 2.79 -10.76 -22.83
C VAL A 37 2.59 -9.47 -22.04
N THR A 38 1.80 -9.50 -20.96
CA THR A 38 1.62 -8.32 -20.12
C THR A 38 2.87 -8.16 -19.27
N ASP A 39 3.62 -7.06 -19.42
CA ASP A 39 4.79 -6.82 -18.59
C ASP A 39 4.36 -6.64 -17.11
N PRO A 40 4.97 -7.31 -16.12
CA PRO A 40 4.70 -7.06 -14.70
C PRO A 40 4.76 -5.59 -14.30
N LEU A 41 5.58 -4.79 -14.98
CA LEU A 41 5.61 -3.34 -14.80
C LEU A 41 4.26 -2.68 -15.13
N VAL A 42 3.56 -3.12 -16.17
CA VAL A 42 2.23 -2.61 -16.52
C VAL A 42 1.25 -2.89 -15.38
N VAL A 43 1.32 -4.09 -14.80
CA VAL A 43 0.45 -4.49 -13.69
C VAL A 43 0.77 -3.71 -12.40
N ILE A 44 2.04 -3.45 -12.14
CA ILE A 44 2.47 -2.59 -11.03
C ILE A 44 2.00 -1.15 -11.23
N VAL A 45 2.16 -0.58 -12.43
CA VAL A 45 1.73 0.78 -12.76
C VAL A 45 0.21 0.90 -12.60
N GLN A 46 -0.56 -0.04 -13.13
CA GLN A 46 -2.02 -0.07 -12.95
C GLN A 46 -2.41 -0.16 -11.48
N SER A 47 -1.67 -0.94 -10.68
CA SER A 47 -1.86 -0.99 -9.23
C SER A 47 -1.59 0.36 -8.57
N ILE A 48 -0.56 1.09 -9.00
CA ILE A 48 -0.21 2.41 -8.47
C ILE A 48 -1.30 3.42 -8.82
N GLU A 49 -1.69 3.49 -10.09
CA GLU A 49 -2.73 4.41 -10.59
C GLU A 49 -4.05 4.25 -9.84
N SER A 50 -4.45 3.00 -9.58
CA SER A 50 -5.68 2.69 -8.82
C SER A 50 -5.67 3.23 -7.38
N ARG A 51 -4.49 3.56 -6.83
CA ARG A 51 -4.33 4.04 -5.46
C ARG A 51 -4.06 5.53 -5.33
N LEU A 52 -3.83 6.24 -6.44
CA LEU A 52 -3.58 7.69 -6.39
C LEU A 52 -4.82 8.45 -5.91
N HIS A 53 -5.99 8.20 -6.48
CA HIS A 53 -7.22 8.89 -6.06
C HIS A 53 -7.62 8.54 -4.61
N PRO A 54 -7.66 7.27 -4.17
CA PRO A 54 -7.91 6.93 -2.77
C PRO A 54 -6.89 7.53 -1.77
N LEU A 55 -5.64 7.73 -2.20
CA LEU A 55 -4.63 8.38 -1.37
C LEU A 55 -4.96 9.85 -1.13
N VAL A 56 -5.38 10.58 -2.19
CA VAL A 56 -5.81 11.97 -2.06
C VAL A 56 -7.06 12.06 -1.18
N ASP A 57 -8.04 11.18 -1.38
CA ASP A 57 -9.26 11.14 -0.56
C ASP A 57 -8.94 10.86 0.91
N TRP A 58 -7.99 9.97 1.18
CA TRP A 58 -7.51 9.73 2.55
C TRP A 58 -6.90 10.99 3.17
N ALA A 59 -6.03 11.70 2.43
CA ALA A 59 -5.41 12.93 2.93
C ALA A 59 -6.46 14.02 3.20
N GLN A 60 -7.45 14.18 2.31
CA GLN A 60 -8.54 15.15 2.46
C GLN A 60 -9.47 14.86 3.65
N ARG A 61 -9.47 13.63 4.20
CA ARG A 61 -10.22 13.31 5.44
C ARG A 61 -9.50 13.78 6.70
N ILE A 62 -8.24 14.22 6.62
CA ILE A 62 -7.48 14.71 7.77
C ILE A 62 -7.73 16.23 7.89
N PRO A 63 -8.41 16.72 8.94
CA PRO A 63 -8.74 18.15 9.06
C PRO A 63 -7.50 19.06 9.03
N ALA A 64 -6.41 18.63 9.65
CA ALA A 64 -5.14 19.35 9.63
C ALA A 64 -4.52 19.48 8.23
N PHE A 65 -4.88 18.59 7.29
CA PHE A 65 -4.44 18.68 5.89
C PHE A 65 -5.42 19.50 5.05
N ALA A 66 -6.72 19.21 5.15
CA ALA A 66 -7.74 19.83 4.30
C ALA A 66 -8.05 21.28 4.67
N ASP A 67 -8.15 21.58 5.97
CA ASP A 67 -8.67 22.87 6.46
C ASP A 67 -7.55 23.85 6.85
N CYS A 68 -6.38 23.34 7.26
CA CYS A 68 -5.29 24.17 7.80
C CYS A 68 -4.19 24.54 6.79
N LEU A 69 -4.07 23.81 5.67
CA LEU A 69 -3.03 24.02 4.67
C LEU A 69 -3.57 24.72 3.42
N SER A 70 -2.72 25.52 2.78
CA SER A 70 -3.02 26.07 1.46
C SER A 70 -3.08 24.95 0.40
N ALA A 71 -3.81 25.18 -0.69
CA ALA A 71 -3.87 24.21 -1.80
C ALA A 71 -2.48 23.93 -2.41
N GLU A 72 -1.58 24.91 -2.37
CA GLU A 72 -0.19 24.78 -2.82
C GLU A 72 0.60 23.84 -1.91
N ASP A 73 0.50 24.02 -0.59
CA ASP A 73 1.15 23.15 0.40
C ASP A 73 0.60 21.73 0.34
N GLN A 74 -0.72 21.57 0.23
CA GLN A 74 -1.36 20.26 0.07
C GLN A 74 -0.81 19.52 -1.17
N LEU A 75 -0.69 20.21 -2.30
CA LEU A 75 -0.14 19.63 -3.53
C LEU A 75 1.35 19.31 -3.38
N CYS A 76 2.12 20.17 -2.73
CA CYS A 76 3.55 19.98 -2.49
C CYS A 76 3.79 18.72 -1.64
N LEU A 77 3.11 18.60 -0.51
CA LEU A 77 3.19 17.45 0.38
C LEU A 77 2.77 16.15 -0.32
N LEU A 78 1.68 16.16 -1.08
CA LEU A 78 1.25 14.97 -1.82
C LEU A 78 2.27 14.58 -2.90
N LYS A 79 2.83 15.54 -3.63
CA LYS A 79 3.85 15.28 -4.68
C LYS A 79 5.14 14.72 -4.11
N SER A 80 5.55 15.12 -2.90
CA SER A 80 6.74 14.58 -2.25
C SER A 80 6.50 13.22 -1.59
N ALA A 81 5.30 13.00 -1.04
CA ALA A 81 5.02 11.84 -0.17
C ALA A 81 4.33 10.65 -0.85
N TRP A 82 3.73 10.82 -2.04
CA TRP A 82 2.82 9.79 -2.59
C TRP A 82 3.49 8.42 -2.79
N THR A 83 4.75 8.37 -3.23
CA THR A 83 5.47 7.10 -3.43
C THR A 83 5.66 6.35 -2.11
N GLU A 84 6.10 7.05 -1.07
CA GLU A 84 6.31 6.49 0.26
C GLU A 84 5.00 6.06 0.92
N LEU A 85 3.92 6.82 0.73
CA LEU A 85 2.58 6.48 1.22
C LEU A 85 2.04 5.21 0.55
N LEU A 86 2.23 5.07 -0.77
CA LEU A 86 1.83 3.88 -1.51
C LEU A 86 2.68 2.67 -1.12
N LEU A 87 3.99 2.85 -0.97
CA LEU A 87 4.92 1.78 -0.58
C LEU A 87 4.64 1.30 0.84
N THR A 88 4.42 2.21 1.78
CA THR A 88 3.99 1.92 3.15
C THR A 88 2.70 1.10 3.17
N SER A 89 1.71 1.50 2.37
CA SER A 89 0.43 0.79 2.27
C SER A 89 0.59 -0.60 1.64
N LEU A 90 1.41 -0.73 0.59
CA LEU A 90 1.73 -2.01 -0.05
C LEU A 90 2.45 -2.96 0.91
N ALA A 91 3.42 -2.44 1.66
CA ALA A 91 4.19 -3.24 2.60
C ALA A 91 3.30 -3.78 3.73
N PHE A 92 2.47 -2.91 4.31
CA PHE A 92 1.50 -3.31 5.33
C PHE A 92 0.54 -4.39 4.82
N ARG A 93 -0.06 -4.20 3.64
CA ARG A 93 -0.95 -5.21 3.03
C ARG A 93 -0.26 -6.56 2.84
N SER A 94 1.03 -6.53 2.51
CA SER A 94 1.84 -7.72 2.29
C SER A 94 2.26 -8.42 3.58
N THR A 95 2.11 -7.80 4.76
CA THR A 95 2.38 -8.46 6.05
C THR A 95 1.43 -9.62 6.32
N ALA A 96 0.17 -9.51 5.87
CA ALA A 96 -0.87 -10.52 6.01
C ALA A 96 -0.72 -11.71 5.04
N ALA A 97 0.14 -11.58 4.02
CA ALA A 97 0.39 -12.67 3.08
C ALA A 97 1.18 -13.79 3.78
N SER A 98 0.61 -14.99 3.80
CA SER A 98 1.25 -16.20 4.35
C SER A 98 2.42 -16.68 3.47
N ALA A 99 2.57 -16.12 2.26
CA ALA A 99 3.61 -16.45 1.31
C ALA A 99 4.97 -15.82 1.70
N PRO A 100 6.06 -16.60 1.73
CA PRO A 100 7.33 -16.16 2.33
C PRO A 100 8.11 -15.13 1.49
N THR A 101 7.89 -15.05 0.17
CA THR A 101 8.79 -14.30 -0.74
C THR A 101 8.04 -13.58 -1.87
N GLY A 102 7.67 -12.32 -1.63
CA GLY A 102 6.95 -11.48 -2.57
C GLY A 102 5.94 -10.56 -1.87
N PHE A 103 5.23 -9.75 -2.64
CA PHE A 103 4.31 -8.75 -2.12
C PHE A 103 3.02 -8.66 -2.93
N LEU A 104 1.99 -8.15 -2.26
CA LEU A 104 0.64 -8.03 -2.78
C LEU A 104 0.41 -6.62 -3.33
N LEU A 105 0.08 -6.55 -4.61
CA LEU A 105 -0.34 -5.33 -5.29
C LEU A 105 -1.78 -4.97 -4.90
N ALA A 106 -2.12 -3.68 -5.02
CA ALA A 106 -3.43 -3.18 -4.65
C ALA A 106 -4.57 -3.66 -5.57
N ASN A 107 -4.23 -4.14 -6.78
CA ASN A 107 -5.15 -4.79 -7.70
C ASN A 107 -5.36 -6.29 -7.41
N GLY A 108 -4.84 -6.80 -6.30
CA GLY A 108 -5.06 -8.18 -5.85
C GLY A 108 -4.07 -9.22 -6.40
N TYR A 109 -3.10 -8.80 -7.21
CA TYR A 109 -2.07 -9.69 -7.74
C TYR A 109 -0.89 -9.84 -6.80
N TYR A 110 -0.44 -11.08 -6.63
CA TYR A 110 0.77 -11.39 -5.89
C TYR A 110 1.97 -11.42 -6.83
N LEU A 111 2.96 -10.55 -6.58
CA LEU A 111 4.23 -10.59 -7.28
C LEU A 111 5.25 -11.37 -6.45
N SER A 112 5.54 -12.60 -6.88
CA SER A 112 6.57 -13.42 -6.26
C SER A 112 7.98 -12.88 -6.57
N ASN A 113 8.95 -13.15 -5.69
CA ASN A 113 10.35 -12.79 -5.95
C ASN A 113 10.92 -13.46 -7.20
N SER A 114 10.47 -14.69 -7.54
CA SER A 114 10.89 -15.38 -8.75
C SER A 114 10.37 -14.70 -10.01
N THR A 115 9.09 -14.32 -10.03
CA THR A 115 8.50 -13.56 -11.14
C THR A 115 9.18 -12.20 -11.27
N ALA A 116 9.39 -11.49 -10.16
CA ALA A 116 10.12 -10.22 -10.18
C ALA A 116 11.53 -10.39 -10.76
N ALA A 117 12.29 -11.42 -10.34
CA ALA A 117 13.62 -11.68 -10.85
C ALA A 117 13.64 -12.01 -12.36
N ALA A 118 12.69 -12.83 -12.82
CA ALA A 118 12.57 -13.19 -14.24
C ALA A 118 12.31 -11.97 -15.15
N HIS A 119 11.69 -10.92 -14.61
CA HIS A 119 11.38 -9.68 -15.33
C HIS A 119 12.30 -8.51 -14.96
N GLY A 120 13.47 -8.77 -14.36
CA GLY A 120 14.47 -7.74 -14.06
C GLY A 120 14.19 -6.86 -12.83
N LEU A 121 13.13 -7.15 -12.07
CA LEU A 121 12.71 -6.43 -10.86
C LEU A 121 13.25 -7.07 -9.56
N GLY A 122 14.07 -8.11 -9.66
CA GLY A 122 14.58 -8.88 -8.52
C GLY A 122 15.22 -8.03 -7.41
N PRO A 123 16.17 -7.12 -7.71
CA PRO A 123 16.77 -6.27 -6.69
C PRO A 123 15.75 -5.37 -5.98
N LEU A 124 14.81 -4.79 -6.72
CA LEU A 124 13.74 -3.95 -6.16
C LEU A 124 12.84 -4.76 -5.23
N ALA A 125 12.37 -5.92 -5.69
CA ALA A 125 11.49 -6.79 -4.91
C ALA A 125 12.17 -7.28 -3.63
N SER A 126 13.45 -7.64 -3.70
CA SER A 126 14.26 -8.04 -2.54
C SER A 126 14.36 -6.91 -1.51
N ARG A 127 14.62 -5.68 -1.93
CA ARG A 127 14.70 -4.52 -1.01
C ARG A 127 13.36 -4.26 -0.33
N ILE A 128 12.25 -4.23 -1.08
CA ILE A 128 10.91 -4.03 -0.50
C ILE A 128 10.59 -5.12 0.53
N GLN A 129 10.87 -6.39 0.19
CA GLN A 129 10.63 -7.52 1.06
C GLN A 129 11.47 -7.45 2.35
N ASN A 130 12.78 -7.24 2.22
CA ASN A 130 13.73 -7.37 3.33
C ASN A 130 13.79 -6.11 4.20
N GLU A 131 13.72 -4.92 3.59
CA GLU A 131 13.90 -3.65 4.31
C GLU A 131 12.57 -3.14 4.90
N ILE A 132 11.42 -3.42 4.27
CA ILE A 132 10.13 -2.83 4.67
C ILE A 132 9.17 -3.90 5.19
N ILE A 133 8.82 -4.90 4.37
CA ILE A 133 7.81 -5.90 4.74
C ILE A 133 8.27 -6.73 5.94
N SER A 134 9.54 -7.19 5.94
CA SER A 134 10.11 -7.91 7.09
C SER A 134 10.04 -7.08 8.36
N LYS A 135 10.39 -5.79 8.28
CA LYS A 135 10.35 -4.89 9.45
C LYS A 135 8.94 -4.68 9.97
N PHE A 136 7.96 -4.50 9.10
CA PHE A 136 6.56 -4.37 9.53
C PHE A 136 6.05 -5.66 10.19
N ARG A 137 6.45 -6.84 9.70
CA ARG A 137 6.12 -8.13 10.33
C ARG A 137 6.81 -8.31 11.68
N GLU A 138 8.09 -7.98 11.77
CA GLU A 138 8.89 -8.04 13.01
C GLU A 138 8.30 -7.13 14.10
N MET A 139 7.90 -5.92 13.72
CA MET A 139 7.26 -4.95 14.63
C MET A 139 5.81 -5.29 14.96
N ARG A 140 5.17 -6.20 14.20
CA ARG A 140 3.72 -6.48 14.26
C ARG A 140 2.90 -5.20 14.11
N LEU A 141 3.28 -4.38 13.13
CA LEU A 141 2.68 -3.06 12.89
C LEU A 141 1.15 -3.19 12.82
N ASP A 142 0.44 -2.38 13.59
CA ASP A 142 -1.02 -2.34 13.58
C ASP A 142 -1.60 -1.21 12.70
N ARG A 143 -2.93 -1.17 12.54
CA ARG A 143 -3.59 -0.16 11.69
C ARG A 143 -3.45 1.26 12.23
N THR A 144 -3.41 1.44 13.54
CA THR A 144 -3.22 2.74 14.20
C THR A 144 -1.80 3.23 13.96
N GLU A 145 -0.81 2.37 14.19
CA GLU A 145 0.60 2.69 13.94
C GLU A 145 0.85 2.99 12.45
N LEU A 146 0.20 2.25 11.55
CA LEU A 146 0.23 2.54 10.12
C LEU A 146 -0.34 3.93 9.80
N ALA A 147 -1.49 4.28 10.38
CA ALA A 147 -2.12 5.58 10.16
C ALA A 147 -1.21 6.72 10.64
N LEU A 148 -0.56 6.56 11.79
CA LEU A 148 0.41 7.51 12.33
C LEU A 148 1.66 7.60 11.45
N LEU A 149 2.22 6.48 11.00
CA LEU A 149 3.36 6.47 10.09
C LEU A 149 3.04 7.18 8.78
N LYS A 150 1.86 6.93 8.19
CA LYS A 150 1.40 7.64 7.00
C LYS A 150 1.23 9.14 7.25
N ALA A 151 0.72 9.55 8.40
CA ALA A 151 0.61 10.96 8.76
C ALA A 151 2.00 11.63 8.86
N ILE A 152 2.98 10.96 9.48
CA ILE A 152 4.38 11.46 9.55
C ILE A 152 4.96 11.65 8.14
N ILE A 153 4.76 10.68 7.25
CA ILE A 153 5.21 10.76 5.86
C ILE A 153 4.51 11.91 5.11
N LEU A 154 3.19 12.08 5.30
CA LEU A 154 2.40 13.13 4.64
C LEU A 154 2.80 14.53 5.10
N PHE A 155 3.01 14.74 6.40
CA PHE A 155 3.36 16.04 6.97
C PHE A 155 4.88 16.25 7.05
N ASN A 156 5.62 15.77 6.05
CA ASN A 156 7.04 16.01 5.93
C ASN A 156 7.30 17.41 5.33
N PRO A 157 7.90 18.36 6.08
CA PRO A 157 8.14 19.71 5.58
C PRO A 157 9.22 19.78 4.47
N GLY A 158 9.96 18.70 4.22
CA GLY A 158 11.08 18.66 3.27
C GLY A 158 12.42 19.05 3.90
#